data_AF-A0A397H8V0-F1
#
_entry.id   AF-A0A397H8V0-F1
#
_cell.length_a   1.000
_cell.length_b   1.000
_cell.length_c   1.000
_cell.angle_alpha   90.00
_cell.angle_beta   90.00
_cell.angle_gamma   90.00
#
_symmetry.space_group_name_H-M   'P 1'
#
loop_
_entity.id
_entity.type
_entity.pdbx_description
1 polymer ?
#
loop_
_entity_poly.entity_id
_entity_poly.type
_entity_poly.pdbx_seq_one_letter_code
_entity_poly.pdbx_strand_id
1 'polypeptide(L)'
;METNNLISLESDKTNRKKLKLSTNDDELQVFNLDLFEKTSVNFGVQVSLPDPAYEMFLKRIEELENFNKQLLSENEVLKKKLNNQFANQQDRINSVIEITKKERSSLYKDIVNLIKNHKRFHLGSLLEYSPSKWLAERNPVVIKFIETLTNNENEHQHEGEKLFKRAVAIDAIYGSRHLKYVSAINLAASAIKY
;
A
#
# COMPACT_ATOMS: atom_id res chain seq x y z
N MET A 1 -37.42 -30.52 0.66
CA MET A 1 -36.74 -31.82 0.70
C MET A 1 -35.37 -31.61 0.12
N GLU A 2 -34.41 -31.26 0.96
CA GLU A 2 -32.99 -31.13 0.59
C GLU A 2 -32.23 -32.02 1.58
N THR A 3 -31.63 -33.07 1.04
CA THR A 3 -30.92 -34.08 1.81
C THR A 3 -29.51 -33.60 2.12
N ASN A 4 -29.30 -33.23 3.39
CA ASN A 4 -27.98 -33.02 3.98
C ASN A 4 -27.23 -34.36 4.06
N ASN A 5 -26.20 -34.55 3.24
CA ASN A 5 -25.27 -35.65 3.42
C ASN A 5 -24.26 -35.29 4.53
N LEU A 6 -24.55 -35.79 5.74
CA LEU A 6 -23.57 -35.92 6.81
C LEU A 6 -22.52 -36.95 6.40
N ILE A 7 -21.23 -36.60 6.43
CA ILE A 7 -20.14 -37.57 6.46
C ILE A 7 -19.33 -37.31 7.73
N SER A 8 -19.51 -38.21 8.71
CA SER A 8 -18.70 -38.30 9.92
C SER A 8 -17.25 -38.70 9.56
N LEU A 9 -16.29 -38.05 10.23
CA LEU A 9 -14.88 -38.39 10.14
C LEU A 9 -14.54 -39.35 11.29
N GLU A 10 -14.46 -40.64 11.00
CA GLU A 10 -13.89 -41.64 11.91
C GLU A 10 -12.49 -41.99 11.39
N SER A 11 -11.46 -41.57 12.12
CA SER A 11 -10.07 -41.85 11.75
C SER A 11 -9.69 -43.22 12.27
N ASP A 12 -9.73 -44.22 11.39
CA ASP A 12 -9.08 -45.49 11.64
C ASP A 12 -7.89 -45.72 10.70
N LYS A 13 -6.91 -46.40 11.27
CA LYS A 13 -5.50 -46.44 10.86
C LYS A 13 -5.25 -47.00 9.45
N THR A 14 -4.18 -46.47 8.84
CA THR A 14 -3.31 -47.11 7.84
C THR A 14 -3.77 -47.12 6.37
N ASN A 15 -2.78 -46.90 5.49
CA ASN A 15 -2.71 -47.18 4.05
C ASN A 15 -3.03 -46.03 3.06
N ARG A 16 -1.92 -45.44 2.58
CA ARG A 16 -1.66 -44.94 1.22
C ARG A 16 -2.90 -44.49 0.43
N LYS A 17 -3.20 -43.19 0.49
CA LYS A 17 -4.12 -42.55 -0.44
C LYS A 17 -3.49 -42.52 -1.83
N LYS A 18 -3.90 -43.45 -2.69
CA LYS A 18 -3.60 -43.49 -4.12
C LYS A 18 -4.49 -42.45 -4.79
N LEU A 19 -3.92 -41.33 -5.23
CA LEU A 19 -4.65 -40.35 -6.06
C LEU A 19 -4.97 -41.03 -7.39
N LYS A 20 -6.25 -41.27 -7.68
CA LYS A 20 -6.73 -41.65 -9.02
C LYS A 20 -7.32 -40.40 -9.66
N LEU A 21 -6.61 -39.80 -10.61
CA LEU A 21 -7.25 -39.02 -11.67
C LEU A 21 -7.71 -40.01 -12.73
N SER A 22 -8.99 -39.99 -13.08
CA SER A 22 -9.48 -40.61 -14.31
C SER A 22 -9.45 -39.55 -15.41
N THR A 23 -8.66 -39.79 -16.44
CA THR A 23 -8.95 -39.25 -17.78
C THR A 23 -8.64 -40.36 -18.78
N ASN A 24 -9.55 -40.50 -19.73
CA ASN A 24 -9.73 -41.63 -20.64
C ASN A 24 -8.57 -41.80 -21.63
N ASP A 25 -8.39 -43.07 -22.02
CA ASP A 25 -7.86 -43.61 -23.28
C ASP A 25 -6.48 -43.14 -23.77
N ASP A 26 -5.44 -43.95 -23.56
CA ASP A 26 -4.85 -44.78 -24.63
C ASP A 26 -3.70 -45.68 -24.12
N GLU A 27 -3.78 -46.96 -24.50
CA GLU A 27 -2.77 -48.04 -24.53
C GLU A 27 -1.71 -48.18 -23.42
N LEU A 28 -1.97 -49.09 -22.47
CA LEU A 28 -0.92 -49.75 -21.68
C LEU A 28 -0.45 -51.03 -22.39
N GLN A 29 0.65 -50.94 -23.15
CA GLN A 29 1.42 -52.14 -23.49
C GLN A 29 2.21 -52.59 -22.26
N VAL A 30 1.79 -53.71 -21.70
CA VAL A 30 2.49 -54.43 -20.64
C VAL A 30 3.70 -55.12 -21.28
N PHE A 31 4.89 -54.53 -21.13
CA PHE A 31 6.14 -55.26 -21.29
C PHE A 31 6.65 -55.70 -19.91
N ASN A 32 6.34 -56.94 -19.54
CA ASN A 32 7.22 -57.70 -18.67
C ASN A 32 8.49 -57.96 -19.47
N LEU A 33 9.63 -57.43 -19.02
CA LEU A 33 10.92 -57.88 -19.52
C LEU A 33 11.79 -58.31 -18.35
N ASP A 34 12.08 -59.60 -18.40
CA ASP A 34 12.89 -60.39 -17.48
C ASP A 34 14.19 -59.69 -17.07
N LEU A 35 14.44 -59.80 -15.76
CA LEU A 35 15.66 -60.35 -15.17
C LEU A 35 16.90 -60.34 -16.09
N PHE A 36 17.50 -59.16 -16.30
CA PHE A 36 18.87 -59.11 -16.76
C PHE A 36 19.83 -59.38 -15.60
N GLU A 37 20.63 -60.40 -15.83
CA GLU A 37 21.66 -60.94 -14.97
C GLU A 37 22.56 -59.87 -14.36
N LYS A 38 22.91 -60.11 -13.08
CA LYS A 38 23.95 -59.39 -12.36
C LYS A 38 25.26 -59.43 -13.15
N THR A 39 25.62 -58.31 -13.76
CA THR A 39 27.03 -57.91 -13.87
C THR A 39 27.28 -56.83 -12.84
N SER A 40 28.04 -57.20 -11.82
CA SER A 40 28.46 -56.33 -10.73
C SER A 40 29.34 -55.21 -11.27
N VAL A 41 28.79 -53.99 -11.33
CA VAL A 41 29.61 -52.78 -11.32
C VAL A 41 29.23 -51.99 -10.08
N ASN A 42 30.09 -52.09 -9.08
CA ASN A 42 30.04 -51.26 -7.88
C ASN A 42 30.48 -49.84 -8.27
N PHE A 43 29.57 -49.08 -8.88
CA PHE A 43 29.73 -47.63 -8.89
C PHE A 43 29.49 -47.19 -7.46
N GLY A 44 30.61 -46.98 -6.75
CA GLY A 44 30.63 -46.49 -5.38
C GLY A 44 29.60 -45.38 -5.25
N VAL A 45 28.82 -45.45 -4.17
CA VAL A 45 27.83 -44.45 -3.79
C VAL A 45 28.49 -43.09 -3.93
N GLN A 46 28.25 -42.40 -5.05
CA GLN A 46 28.55 -40.98 -5.14
C GLN A 46 27.52 -40.36 -4.22
N VAL A 47 27.92 -40.15 -2.97
CA VAL A 47 27.27 -39.19 -2.09
C VAL A 47 27.47 -37.86 -2.81
N SER A 48 26.50 -37.47 -3.63
CA SER A 48 26.45 -36.12 -4.17
C SER A 48 26.47 -35.20 -2.95
N LEU A 49 27.57 -34.46 -2.78
CA LEU A 49 27.62 -33.39 -1.78
C LEU A 49 26.42 -32.47 -2.07
N PRO A 50 25.67 -32.05 -1.05
CA PRO A 50 24.58 -31.11 -1.26
C PRO A 50 25.17 -29.89 -1.98
N ASP A 51 24.56 -29.53 -3.10
CA ASP A 51 24.95 -28.33 -3.84
C ASP A 51 24.98 -27.16 -2.85
N PRO A 52 26.11 -26.45 -2.67
CA PRO A 52 26.20 -25.31 -1.75
C PRO A 52 25.11 -24.27 -2.02
N ALA A 53 24.62 -24.18 -3.26
CA ALA A 53 23.48 -23.33 -3.60
C ALA A 53 22.16 -23.84 -2.97
N TYR A 54 21.95 -25.16 -2.88
CA TYR A 54 20.77 -25.77 -2.27
C TYR A 54 20.67 -25.46 -0.77
N GLU A 55 21.77 -25.57 -0.02
CA GLU A 55 21.79 -25.21 1.41
C GLU A 55 21.52 -23.72 1.62
N MET A 56 22.08 -22.86 0.76
CA MET A 56 21.83 -21.42 0.77
C MET A 56 20.34 -21.11 0.51
N PHE A 57 19.69 -21.80 -0.44
CA PHE A 57 18.26 -21.64 -0.70
C PHE A 57 17.39 -22.13 0.47
N LEU A 58 17.73 -23.26 1.08
CA LEU A 58 17.01 -23.76 2.26
C LEU A 58 17.06 -22.76 3.42
N LYS A 59 18.25 -22.24 3.71
CA LYS A 59 18.42 -21.20 4.74
C LYS A 59 17.61 -19.95 4.41
N ARG A 60 17.59 -19.54 3.14
CA ARG A 60 16.81 -18.38 2.71
C ARG A 60 15.31 -18.61 2.83
N ILE A 61 14.83 -19.80 2.52
CA ILE A 61 13.42 -20.19 2.69
C ILE A 61 13.04 -20.13 4.17
N GLU A 62 13.87 -20.68 5.05
CA GLU A 62 13.63 -20.64 6.50
C GLU A 62 13.59 -19.20 7.05
N GLU A 63 14.53 -18.35 6.62
CA GLU A 63 14.53 -16.92 6.95
C GLU A 63 13.23 -16.24 6.49
N LEU A 64 12.81 -16.49 5.25
CA LEU A 64 11.60 -15.93 4.67
C LEU A 64 10.35 -16.42 5.40
N GLU A 65 10.28 -17.70 5.77
CA GLU A 65 9.19 -18.26 6.56
C GLU A 65 9.10 -17.60 7.94
N ASN A 66 10.24 -17.38 8.60
CA ASN A 66 10.29 -16.70 9.89
C ASN A 66 9.82 -15.24 9.78
N PHE A 67 10.29 -14.50 8.76
CA PHE A 67 9.80 -13.15 8.48
C PHE A 67 8.30 -13.13 8.20
N ASN A 68 7.80 -14.10 7.42
CA ASN A 68 6.39 -14.16 7.07
C ASN A 68 5.51 -14.46 8.30
N LYS A 69 5.94 -15.37 9.18
CA LYS A 69 5.27 -15.63 10.47
C LYS A 69 5.24 -14.39 11.35
N GLN A 70 6.36 -13.66 11.45
CA GLN A 70 6.43 -12.41 12.18
C GLN A 70 5.45 -11.37 11.60
N LEU A 71 5.50 -11.12 10.30
CA LEU A 71 4.60 -10.17 9.62
C LEU A 71 3.13 -10.54 9.78
N LEU A 72 2.78 -11.84 9.74
CA LEU A 72 1.42 -12.31 10.01
C LEU A 72 0.98 -11.95 11.44
N SER A 73 1.85 -12.19 12.44
CA SER A 73 1.54 -11.84 13.82
C SER A 73 1.36 -10.34 14.02
N GLU A 74 2.21 -9.51 13.39
CA GLU A 74 2.12 -8.05 13.45
C GLU A 74 0.83 -7.55 12.79
N ASN A 75 0.48 -8.12 11.63
CA ASN A 75 -0.77 -7.80 10.93
C ASN A 75 -2.01 -8.13 11.77
N GLU A 76 -2.04 -9.26 12.46
CA GLU A 76 -3.16 -9.61 13.35
C GLU A 76 -3.30 -8.61 14.52
N VAL A 77 -2.18 -8.18 15.12
CA VAL A 77 -2.18 -7.15 16.16
C VAL A 77 -2.70 -5.82 15.61
N LEU A 78 -2.21 -5.40 14.44
CA LEU A 78 -2.65 -4.17 13.78
C LEU A 78 -4.13 -4.22 13.42
N LYS A 79 -4.62 -5.35 12.92
CA LYS A 79 -6.03 -5.56 12.57
C LYS A 79 -6.94 -5.43 13.80
N LYS A 80 -6.55 -6.02 14.93
CA LYS A 80 -7.27 -5.85 16.21
C LYS A 80 -7.24 -4.39 16.68
N LYS A 81 -6.10 -3.72 16.57
CA LYS A 81 -5.96 -2.30 16.94
C LYS A 81 -6.85 -1.41 16.07
N LEU A 82 -6.89 -1.67 14.76
CA LEU A 82 -7.72 -0.95 13.81
C LEU A 82 -9.21 -1.14 14.12
N ASN A 83 -9.64 -2.38 14.36
CA ASN A 83 -11.03 -2.69 14.70
C ASN A 83 -11.49 -1.99 15.99
N ASN A 84 -10.57 -1.75 16.93
CA ASN A 84 -10.85 -1.11 18.21
C ASN A 84 -10.51 0.39 18.22
N GLN A 85 -10.01 0.96 17.12
CA GLN A 85 -9.44 2.32 17.08
C GLN A 85 -10.43 3.43 17.47
N PHE A 86 -11.73 3.19 17.28
CA PHE A 86 -12.80 4.15 17.55
C PHE A 86 -13.85 3.59 18.51
N ALA A 87 -13.45 2.66 19.39
CA ALA A 87 -14.35 2.00 20.32
C ALA A 87 -15.02 2.97 21.31
N ASN A 88 -14.35 4.09 21.63
CA ASN A 88 -14.92 5.14 22.47
C ASN A 88 -14.81 6.53 21.83
N GLN A 89 -15.55 7.49 22.38
CA GLN A 89 -15.54 8.88 21.90
C GLN A 89 -14.18 9.57 22.09
N GLN A 90 -13.46 9.25 23.18
CA GLN A 90 -12.16 9.85 23.45
C GLN A 90 -11.11 9.45 22.41
N ASP A 91 -11.13 8.21 21.92
CA ASP A 91 -10.23 7.70 20.89
C ASP A 91 -10.51 8.37 19.54
N ARG A 92 -11.78 8.63 19.23
CA ARG A 92 -12.18 9.44 18.08
C ARG A 92 -11.63 10.86 18.18
N ILE A 93 -11.83 11.52 19.33
CA ILE A 93 -11.32 12.88 19.57
C ILE A 93 -9.79 12.91 19.47
N ASN A 94 -9.10 11.98 20.12
CA ASN A 94 -7.64 11.87 20.07
C ASN A 94 -7.15 11.67 18.63
N SER A 95 -7.84 10.84 17.84
CA SER A 95 -7.50 10.63 16.43
C SER A 95 -7.70 11.90 15.59
N VAL A 96 -8.80 12.64 15.80
CA VAL A 96 -9.00 13.95 15.13
C VAL A 96 -7.86 14.89 15.49
N ILE A 97 -7.50 15.00 16.77
CA ILE A 97 -6.39 15.83 17.24
C ILE A 97 -5.08 15.47 16.53
N GLU A 98 -4.76 14.17 16.42
CA GLU A 98 -3.56 13.71 15.73
C GLU A 98 -3.59 14.00 14.22
N ILE A 99 -4.74 13.84 13.57
CA ILE A 99 -4.95 14.23 12.17
C ILE A 99 -4.71 15.74 12.01
N THR A 100 -5.35 16.58 12.82
CA THR A 100 -5.20 18.03 12.79
C THR A 100 -3.74 18.45 13.01
N LYS A 101 -3.03 17.83 13.97
CA LYS A 101 -1.60 18.09 14.20
C LYS A 101 -0.78 17.77 12.96
N LYS A 102 -1.02 16.62 12.33
CA LYS A 102 -0.30 16.16 11.13
C LYS A 102 -0.60 17.04 9.93
N GLU A 103 -1.85 17.42 9.70
CA GLU A 103 -2.26 18.35 8.65
C GLU A 103 -1.62 19.72 8.83
N ARG A 104 -1.65 20.27 10.05
CA ARG A 104 -1.00 21.56 10.38
C ARG A 104 0.50 21.52 10.10
N SER A 105 1.18 20.44 10.50
CA SER A 105 2.61 20.25 10.26
C SER A 105 2.93 20.15 8.77
N SER A 106 2.14 19.37 8.03
CA SER A 106 2.26 19.22 6.58
C SER A 106 2.08 20.56 5.85
N LEU A 107 1.06 21.34 6.23
CA LEU A 107 0.81 22.67 5.69
C LEU A 107 1.99 23.61 5.96
N TYR A 108 2.49 23.64 7.21
CA TYR A 108 3.62 24.50 7.55
C TYR A 108 4.87 24.16 6.74
N LYS A 109 5.16 22.86 6.58
CA LYS A 109 6.28 22.40 5.76
C LYS A 109 6.14 22.84 4.30
N ASP A 110 4.96 22.68 3.72
CA ASP A 110 4.66 23.10 2.34
C ASP A 110 4.89 24.61 2.14
N ILE A 111 4.38 25.43 3.06
CA ILE A 111 4.56 26.88 3.03
C ILE A 111 6.05 27.26 3.14
N VAL A 112 6.77 26.68 4.09
CA VAL A 112 8.21 26.96 4.27
C VAL A 112 8.99 26.59 3.00
N ASN A 113 8.65 25.47 2.38
CA ASN A 113 9.26 25.06 1.11
C ASN A 113 8.94 26.07 -0.01
N LEU A 114 7.71 26.56 -0.10
CA LEU A 114 7.33 27.55 -1.11
C LEU A 114 8.08 28.88 -0.92
N ILE A 115 8.15 29.38 0.31
CA ILE A 115 8.86 30.63 0.64
C ILE A 115 10.35 30.52 0.31
N LYS A 116 10.97 29.37 0.64
CA LYS A 116 12.40 29.14 0.37
C LYS A 116 12.71 28.87 -1.10
N ASN A 117 11.70 28.55 -1.91
CA ASN A 117 11.88 28.25 -3.33
C ASN A 117 12.02 29.55 -4.16
N HIS A 118 13.18 30.19 -4.07
CA HIS A 118 13.51 31.36 -4.89
C HIS A 118 13.53 31.05 -6.38
N LYS A 119 13.76 29.78 -6.75
CA LYS A 119 13.84 29.37 -8.16
C LYS A 119 12.54 29.56 -8.92
N ARG A 120 11.41 29.61 -8.21
CA ARG A 120 10.08 29.83 -8.79
C ARG A 120 9.95 31.13 -9.60
N PHE A 121 10.85 32.10 -9.35
CA PHE A 121 10.86 33.39 -10.04
C PHE A 121 11.88 33.47 -11.17
N HIS A 122 12.65 32.41 -11.44
CA HIS A 122 13.53 32.39 -12.59
C HIS A 122 12.75 32.25 -13.90
N LEU A 123 13.27 32.87 -14.96
CA LEU A 123 12.62 32.89 -16.27
C LEU A 123 12.31 31.48 -16.80
N GLY A 124 13.24 30.53 -16.67
CA GLY A 124 13.02 29.14 -17.10
C GLY A 124 11.85 28.48 -16.37
N SER A 125 11.73 28.67 -15.06
CA SER A 125 10.63 28.14 -14.26
C SER A 125 9.29 28.79 -14.57
N LEU A 126 9.28 30.08 -14.95
CA LEU A 126 8.07 30.77 -15.40
C LEU A 126 7.59 30.25 -16.77
N LEU A 127 8.52 29.93 -17.68
CA LEU A 127 8.18 29.36 -18.99
C LEU A 127 7.66 27.92 -18.88
N GLU A 128 8.16 27.14 -17.91
CA GLU A 128 7.70 25.77 -17.63
C GLU A 128 6.47 25.70 -16.73
N TYR A 129 5.99 26.85 -16.22
CA TYR A 129 4.91 26.90 -15.26
C TYR A 129 3.61 26.33 -15.83
N SER A 130 2.96 25.48 -15.04
CA SER A 130 1.63 24.96 -15.33
C SER A 130 0.82 24.93 -14.04
N PRO A 131 -0.38 25.53 -13.98
CA PRO A 131 -1.20 25.54 -12.78
C PRO A 131 -1.48 24.14 -12.21
N SER A 132 -1.71 23.14 -13.08
CA SER A 132 -1.99 21.76 -12.65
C SER A 132 -0.76 21.12 -12.00
N LYS A 133 0.43 21.25 -12.61
CA LYS A 133 1.69 20.75 -12.03
C LYS A 133 1.99 21.45 -10.71
N TRP A 134 1.84 22.78 -10.67
CA TRP A 134 2.10 23.56 -9.47
C TRP A 134 1.17 23.18 -8.32
N LEU A 135 -0.13 23.01 -8.59
CA LEU A 135 -1.11 22.53 -7.62
C LEU A 135 -0.78 21.12 -7.13
N ALA A 136 -0.37 20.19 -8.00
CA ALA A 136 -0.03 18.82 -7.59
C ALA A 136 1.10 18.74 -6.55
N GLU A 137 1.98 19.74 -6.50
CA GLU A 137 3.04 19.83 -5.50
C GLU A 137 2.61 20.47 -4.17
N ARG A 138 1.40 21.05 -4.09
CA ARG A 138 0.90 21.72 -2.89
C ARG A 138 0.20 20.74 -1.95
N ASN A 139 -0.06 21.20 -0.73
CA ASN A 139 -0.81 20.45 0.26
C ASN A 139 -2.24 20.15 -0.25
N PRO A 140 -2.65 18.86 -0.30
CA PRO A 140 -3.93 18.46 -0.88
C PRO A 140 -5.14 18.99 -0.11
N VAL A 141 -5.03 19.20 1.21
CA VAL A 141 -6.13 19.75 2.03
C VAL A 141 -6.44 21.18 1.61
N VAL A 142 -5.41 22.00 1.38
CA VAL A 142 -5.59 23.38 0.93
C VAL A 142 -6.16 23.43 -0.48
N ILE A 143 -5.64 22.59 -1.39
CA ILE A 143 -6.17 22.49 -2.75
C ILE A 143 -7.66 22.13 -2.71
N LYS A 144 -8.03 21.10 -1.94
CA LYS A 144 -9.41 20.65 -1.84
C LYS A 144 -10.31 21.71 -1.22
N PHE A 145 -9.83 22.39 -0.18
CA PHE A 145 -10.55 23.50 0.44
C PHE A 145 -10.86 24.62 -0.55
N ILE A 146 -9.85 25.08 -1.30
CA ILE A 146 -10.05 26.13 -2.31
C ILE A 146 -10.90 25.64 -3.48
N GLU A 147 -10.74 24.39 -3.90
CA GLU A 147 -11.62 23.77 -4.88
C GLU A 147 -13.08 23.79 -4.43
N THR A 148 -13.38 23.41 -3.18
CA THR A 148 -14.74 23.47 -2.63
C THR A 148 -15.28 24.89 -2.63
N LEU A 149 -14.47 25.88 -2.25
CA LEU A 149 -14.90 27.29 -2.25
C LEU A 149 -15.08 27.90 -3.65
N THR A 150 -14.44 27.34 -4.67
CA THR A 150 -14.44 27.84 -6.05
C THR A 150 -15.27 26.98 -7.00
N ASN A 151 -15.91 25.93 -6.49
CA ASN A 151 -16.80 25.06 -7.26
C ASN A 151 -18.17 25.74 -7.42
N ASN A 152 -18.31 26.47 -8.52
CA ASN A 152 -19.60 26.95 -9.00
C ASN A 152 -20.16 25.96 -10.03
N GLU A 153 -21.29 25.32 -9.73
CA GLU A 153 -21.96 24.37 -10.64
C GLU A 153 -22.45 25.03 -11.95
N ASN A 154 -22.58 26.36 -11.93
CA ASN A 154 -23.23 27.14 -12.99
C ASN A 154 -22.26 27.80 -13.98
N GLU A 155 -20.95 27.62 -13.82
CA GLU A 155 -19.93 28.24 -14.68
C GLU A 155 -19.36 27.24 -15.70
N HIS A 156 -19.81 27.36 -16.96
CA HIS A 156 -19.20 26.74 -18.14
C HIS A 156 -17.79 27.29 -18.48
N GLN A 157 -17.09 27.88 -17.51
CA GLN A 157 -15.75 28.43 -17.71
C GLN A 157 -14.72 27.34 -17.95
N HIS A 158 -13.79 27.64 -18.86
CA HIS A 158 -12.65 26.83 -19.27
C HIS A 158 -11.89 26.29 -18.05
N GLU A 159 -11.70 24.96 -18.00
CA GLU A 159 -11.04 24.24 -16.90
C GLU A 159 -9.68 24.86 -16.50
N GLY A 160 -8.92 25.36 -17.47
CA GLY A 160 -7.63 26.01 -17.23
C GLY A 160 -7.73 27.31 -16.41
N GLU A 161 -8.78 28.11 -16.59
CA GLU A 161 -8.98 29.35 -15.83
C GLU A 161 -9.32 29.04 -14.36
N LYS A 162 -10.14 28.00 -14.12
CA LYS A 162 -10.45 27.53 -12.76
C LYS A 162 -9.19 27.08 -12.04
N LEU A 163 -8.35 26.27 -12.70
CA LEU A 163 -7.07 25.82 -12.15
C LEU A 163 -6.12 26.98 -11.86
N PHE A 164 -6.04 27.96 -12.76
CA PHE A 164 -5.21 29.16 -12.55
C PHE A 164 -5.71 29.99 -11.37
N LYS A 165 -7.02 30.28 -11.29
CA LYS A 165 -7.62 31.01 -10.16
C LYS A 165 -7.33 30.31 -8.82
N ARG A 166 -7.43 28.98 -8.79
CA ARG A 166 -7.08 28.18 -7.59
C ARG A 166 -5.61 28.34 -7.23
N ALA A 167 -4.69 28.23 -8.20
CA ALA A 167 -3.26 28.39 -7.97
C ALA A 167 -2.93 29.79 -7.41
N VAL A 168 -3.51 30.84 -8.00
CA VAL A 168 -3.35 32.22 -7.54
C VAL A 168 -3.90 32.42 -6.12
N ALA A 169 -5.08 31.88 -5.82
CA ALA A 169 -5.67 31.98 -4.48
C ALA A 169 -4.78 31.31 -3.42
N ILE A 170 -4.22 30.14 -3.73
CA ILE A 170 -3.30 29.43 -2.81
C ILE A 170 -2.00 30.23 -2.64
N ASP A 171 -1.40 30.73 -3.72
CA ASP A 171 -0.18 31.54 -3.62
C ASP A 171 -0.41 32.83 -2.81
N ALA A 172 -1.58 33.47 -2.95
CA ALA A 172 -1.97 34.63 -2.15
C ALA A 172 -2.12 34.27 -0.65
N ILE A 173 -2.74 33.14 -0.32
CA ILE A 173 -2.87 32.66 1.07
C ILE A 173 -1.49 32.37 1.67
N TYR A 174 -0.58 31.77 0.89
CA TYR A 174 0.75 31.44 1.37
C TYR A 174 1.62 32.71 1.50
N GLY A 175 1.54 33.61 0.52
CA GLY A 175 2.25 34.90 0.48
C GLY A 175 1.82 35.87 1.59
N SER A 176 0.55 35.81 2.01
CA SER A 176 0.03 36.60 3.15
C SER A 176 0.74 36.30 4.48
N ARG A 177 1.51 35.19 4.60
CA ARG A 177 2.31 34.89 5.80
C ARG A 177 3.63 35.66 5.88
N HIS A 178 4.11 36.25 4.80
CA HIS A 178 5.40 36.97 4.77
C HIS A 178 5.28 38.44 5.19
N LEU A 179 4.08 39.03 5.12
CA LEU A 179 3.83 40.46 5.37
C LEU A 179 2.89 40.65 6.56
N LYS A 180 3.41 40.76 7.81
CA LYS A 180 2.75 41.28 9.05
C LYS A 180 1.27 40.92 9.35
N TYR A 181 0.59 40.09 8.57
CA TYR A 181 -0.82 39.74 8.64
C TYR A 181 -0.94 38.31 9.18
N VAL A 182 -0.44 38.16 10.40
CA VAL A 182 -0.65 36.96 11.22
C VAL A 182 -2.15 36.76 11.51
N SER A 183 -2.98 37.80 11.39
CA SER A 183 -4.40 37.80 11.75
C SER A 183 -5.32 37.02 10.79
N ALA A 184 -5.20 37.17 9.48
CA ALA A 184 -6.12 36.52 8.53
C ALA A 184 -5.94 35.00 8.47
N ILE A 185 -4.71 34.54 8.71
CA ILE A 185 -4.37 33.12 8.71
C ILE A 185 -4.54 32.49 10.07
N ASN A 186 -4.31 33.22 11.17
CA ASN A 186 -4.84 32.78 12.45
C ASN A 186 -6.37 32.71 12.42
N LEU A 187 -7.07 33.56 11.68
CA LEU A 187 -8.52 33.47 11.51
C LEU A 187 -8.92 32.21 10.72
N ALA A 188 -8.28 31.94 9.57
CA ALA A 188 -8.51 30.71 8.81
C ALA A 188 -8.11 29.43 9.57
N ALA A 189 -6.98 29.45 10.29
CA ALA A 189 -6.53 28.34 11.13
C ALA A 189 -7.37 28.19 12.42
N SER A 190 -7.94 29.27 12.93
CA SER A 190 -8.90 29.23 14.05
C SER A 190 -10.28 28.79 13.59
N ALA A 191 -10.65 28.98 12.32
CA ALA A 191 -11.87 28.41 11.76
C ALA A 191 -11.79 26.88 11.59
N ILE A 192 -10.57 26.32 11.53
CA ILE A 192 -10.30 24.87 11.57
C ILE A 192 -10.38 24.31 13.01
N LYS A 193 -10.62 25.15 14.02
CA LYS A 193 -10.65 24.75 15.43
C LYS A 193 -11.98 24.11 15.81
N TYR A 194 -12.05 22.78 15.71
CA TYR A 194 -12.87 21.89 16.54
C TYR A 194 -12.13 20.58 16.79
#